data_AF-A0A955SVY6-F1
#
_entry.id   AF-A0A955SVY6-F1
#
_cell.length_a   1.000
_cell.length_b   1.000
_cell.length_c   1.000
_cell.angle_alpha   90.00
_cell.angle_beta   90.00
_cell.angle_gamma   90.00
#
_symmetry.space_group_name_H-M   'P 1'
#
loop_
_entity.id
_entity.type
_entity.pdbx_description
1 polymer ?
#
loop_
_entity_poly.entity_id
_entity_poly.type
_entity_poly.pdbx_seq_one_letter_code
_entity_poly.pdbx_strand_id
1 'polypeptide(L)'
;GTVAAIVLDNSRSMDASEGGVKRYQRAREKALEILDQLRGEDEAIAVFASSKTRSSHASPTPYREEVRDAIDRSEVSPFSSSFATGVQLALEAVLKSNLPNKEIYLFTDGQKVAFESVPTAWPTGSDEIAGYFGYLGNQSNLPNVEISDLDVSPLSAKPGEGIRVTVEAIPHGNDLPNKLQVSLETGPNNRISNEAPIASGNPTTVEFNTTRSDEAVETGKVEIQADVLDSDNTAYYALPQSRPIQLVMSQGGGSERTLLFLQNALTILAKQPFIPKIKAEVVEFWDLPKYVAGESVDVAIVANPGNMDDRWVRGLSTWMREGGQLFLALGPIARNQINQYMVPQWFPDKIQAWEVDIKDSATPISLDYNHPWLDRFEDQEESNWQRVQFWRGWEFETPLSGLTSINPMITLSNGAPALWER
;
A
#
# COMPACT_ATOMS: atom_id res chain seq x y z
N GLY A 1 -20.33 -35.07 25.86
CA GLY A 1 -19.39 -34.58 24.86
C GLY A 1 -19.90 -33.26 24.40
N THR A 2 -19.10 -32.23 24.59
CA THR A 2 -19.36 -30.85 24.19
C THR A 2 -18.30 -30.43 23.21
N VAL A 3 -18.70 -29.72 22.16
CA VAL A 3 -17.80 -28.95 21.31
C VAL A 3 -17.96 -27.47 21.63
N ALA A 4 -16.86 -26.80 21.94
CA ALA A 4 -16.84 -25.38 22.30
C ALA A 4 -15.97 -24.58 21.32
N ALA A 5 -16.54 -23.54 20.71
CA ALA A 5 -15.75 -22.51 20.03
C ALA A 5 -15.59 -21.29 20.93
N ILE A 6 -14.36 -20.81 21.06
CA ILE A 6 -14.03 -19.60 21.82
C ILE A 6 -13.56 -18.53 20.84
N VAL A 7 -14.38 -17.50 20.64
CA VAL A 7 -14.09 -16.37 19.76
C VAL A 7 -13.56 -15.21 20.60
N LEU A 8 -12.31 -14.85 20.36
CA LEU A 8 -11.62 -13.74 20.97
C LEU A 8 -11.48 -12.62 19.96
N ASP A 9 -12.18 -11.50 20.16
CA ASP A 9 -11.82 -10.25 19.47
C ASP A 9 -10.39 -9.90 19.86
N ASN A 10 -9.51 -9.84 18.87
CA ASN A 10 -8.11 -9.48 19.07
C ASN A 10 -7.76 -8.23 18.28
N SER A 11 -8.73 -7.37 17.97
CA SER A 11 -8.50 -6.10 17.29
C SER A 11 -7.81 -5.05 18.17
N ARG A 12 -7.32 -3.98 17.54
CA ARG A 12 -6.59 -2.88 18.21
C ARG A 12 -7.33 -2.35 19.44
N SER A 13 -8.65 -2.20 19.41
CA SER A 13 -9.43 -1.64 20.53
C SER A 13 -9.43 -2.52 21.78
N MET A 14 -9.08 -3.80 21.65
CA MET A 14 -8.92 -4.73 22.77
C MET A 14 -7.62 -4.50 23.55
N ASP A 15 -6.70 -3.67 23.04
CA ASP A 15 -5.49 -3.27 23.77
C ASP A 15 -5.78 -2.22 24.85
N ALA A 16 -6.99 -1.64 24.86
CA ALA A 16 -7.37 -0.63 25.83
C ALA A 16 -7.25 -1.15 27.27
N SER A 17 -6.61 -0.37 28.13
CA SER A 17 -6.40 -0.65 29.55
C SER A 17 -7.55 -0.07 30.39
N GLU A 18 -8.17 -0.92 31.20
CA GLU A 18 -9.18 -0.50 32.16
C GLU A 18 -8.81 -1.04 33.54
N GLY A 19 -8.71 -0.16 34.53
CA GLY A 19 -8.29 -0.55 35.88
C GLY A 19 -6.89 -1.19 35.92
N GLY A 20 -6.01 -0.80 34.99
CA GLY A 20 -4.65 -1.34 34.86
C GLY A 20 -4.55 -2.69 34.15
N VAL A 21 -5.65 -3.23 33.62
CA VAL A 21 -5.68 -4.51 32.90
C VAL A 21 -6.27 -4.30 31.51
N LYS A 22 -5.58 -4.82 30.48
CA LYS A 22 -6.04 -4.76 29.09
C LYS A 22 -7.31 -5.59 28.88
N ARG A 23 -8.25 -5.12 28.06
CA ARG A 23 -9.48 -5.87 27.72
C ARG A 23 -9.16 -7.25 27.16
N TYR A 24 -8.15 -7.35 26.30
CA TYR A 24 -7.72 -8.62 25.73
C TYR A 24 -7.17 -9.61 26.76
N GLN A 25 -6.49 -9.11 27.80
CA GLN A 25 -6.03 -9.97 28.89
C GLN A 25 -7.21 -10.62 29.62
N ARG A 26 -8.26 -9.84 29.93
CA ARG A 26 -9.50 -10.36 30.52
C ARG A 26 -10.19 -11.38 29.61
N ALA A 27 -10.14 -11.16 28.29
CA ALA A 27 -10.68 -12.10 27.30
C ALA A 27 -9.95 -13.45 27.34
N ARG A 28 -8.61 -13.43 27.37
CA ARG A 28 -7.79 -14.63 27.48
C ARG A 28 -8.04 -15.37 28.79
N GLU A 29 -8.08 -14.67 29.92
CA GLU A 29 -8.35 -15.27 31.24
C GLU A 29 -9.71 -16.01 31.23
N LYS A 30 -10.77 -15.38 30.74
CA LYS A 30 -12.09 -16.03 30.61
C LYS A 30 -12.11 -17.20 29.63
N ALA A 31 -11.36 -17.12 28.53
CA ALA A 31 -11.24 -18.21 27.57
C ALA A 31 -10.56 -19.44 28.19
N LEU A 32 -9.51 -19.23 29.00
CA LEU A 32 -8.83 -20.29 29.72
C LEU A 32 -9.74 -20.92 30.79
N GLU A 33 -10.52 -20.11 31.50
CA GLU A 33 -11.53 -20.60 32.46
C GLU A 33 -12.59 -21.51 31.82
N ILE A 34 -12.98 -21.23 30.57
CA ILE A 34 -13.89 -22.10 29.80
C ILE A 34 -13.19 -23.40 29.43
N LEU A 35 -11.96 -23.32 28.94
CA LEU A 35 -11.18 -24.48 28.53
C LEU A 35 -10.93 -25.46 29.69
N ASP A 36 -10.75 -24.93 30.90
CA ASP A 36 -10.61 -25.71 32.16
C ASP A 36 -11.86 -26.52 32.52
N GLN A 37 -13.04 -26.11 32.05
CA GLN A 37 -14.30 -26.79 32.35
C GLN A 37 -14.58 -27.99 31.44
N LEU A 38 -13.97 -28.04 30.25
CA LEU A 38 -14.09 -29.14 29.30
C LEU A 38 -13.42 -30.42 29.85
N ARG A 39 -13.95 -31.60 29.54
CA ARG A 39 -13.48 -32.88 30.10
C ARG A 39 -13.45 -34.00 29.06
N GLY A 40 -12.56 -34.97 29.26
CA GLY A 40 -12.54 -36.21 28.47
C GLY A 40 -12.41 -35.94 26.97
N GLU A 41 -13.41 -36.38 26.21
CA GLU A 41 -13.51 -36.28 24.75
C GLU A 41 -14.19 -34.99 24.26
N ASP A 42 -14.32 -33.97 25.11
CA ASP A 42 -14.83 -32.66 24.69
C ASP A 42 -13.84 -31.99 23.71
N GLU A 43 -14.36 -31.31 22.70
CA GLU A 43 -13.58 -30.67 21.64
C GLU A 43 -13.59 -29.15 21.81
N ALA A 44 -12.48 -28.48 21.47
CA ALA A 44 -12.36 -27.03 21.53
C ALA A 44 -11.71 -26.45 20.27
N ILE A 45 -12.04 -25.19 19.97
CA ILE A 45 -11.34 -24.36 18.99
C ILE A 45 -11.33 -22.91 19.46
N ALA A 46 -10.16 -22.27 19.46
CA ALA A 46 -10.04 -20.83 19.60
C ALA A 46 -10.02 -20.15 18.23
N VAL A 47 -10.78 -19.05 18.08
CA VAL A 47 -10.81 -18.17 16.91
C VAL A 47 -10.42 -16.76 17.33
N PHE A 48 -9.45 -16.17 16.65
CA PHE A 48 -8.92 -14.83 16.92
C PHE A 48 -9.43 -13.88 15.83
N ALA A 49 -10.33 -12.98 16.20
CA ALA A 49 -11.10 -12.18 15.27
C ALA A 49 -10.54 -10.75 15.13
N SER A 50 -9.86 -10.52 14.02
CA SER A 50 -9.42 -9.22 13.50
C SER A 50 -9.43 -9.29 11.97
N SER A 51 -9.11 -8.24 11.23
CA SER A 51 -9.12 -8.29 9.75
C SER A 51 -8.28 -9.44 9.15
N LYS A 52 -7.35 -10.01 9.92
CA LYS A 52 -6.68 -11.28 9.64
C LYS A 52 -7.15 -12.39 10.58
N THR A 53 -8.44 -12.75 10.47
CA THR A 53 -9.04 -13.78 11.31
C THR A 53 -8.31 -15.11 11.13
N ARG A 54 -8.00 -15.77 12.24
CA ARG A 54 -7.36 -17.09 12.26
C ARG A 54 -7.93 -17.95 13.37
N SER A 55 -7.79 -19.25 13.24
CA SER A 55 -8.13 -20.22 14.28
C SER A 55 -6.89 -20.95 14.78
N SER A 56 -6.97 -21.47 16.01
CA SER A 56 -5.95 -22.35 16.59
C SER A 56 -5.75 -23.63 15.75
N HIS A 57 -6.82 -24.16 15.17
CA HIS A 57 -6.84 -25.40 14.39
C HIS A 57 -7.79 -25.28 13.20
N ALA A 58 -7.65 -26.18 12.22
CA ALA A 58 -8.58 -26.26 11.08
C ALA A 58 -9.98 -26.78 11.46
N SER A 59 -10.11 -27.47 12.59
CA SER A 59 -11.36 -28.02 13.13
C SER A 59 -11.26 -28.16 14.66
N PRO A 60 -12.39 -28.28 15.38
CA PRO A 60 -12.38 -28.54 16.82
C PRO A 60 -11.57 -29.79 17.17
N THR A 61 -10.86 -29.74 18.30
CA THR A 61 -9.91 -30.79 18.69
C THR A 61 -10.07 -31.14 20.18
N PRO A 62 -9.90 -32.43 20.56
CA PRO A 62 -9.83 -32.82 21.97
C PRO A 62 -8.48 -32.47 22.62
N TYR A 63 -7.47 -32.05 21.85
CA TYR A 63 -6.15 -31.65 22.34
C TYR A 63 -6.20 -30.25 22.98
N ARG A 64 -6.84 -30.15 24.16
CA ARG A 64 -7.07 -28.89 24.88
C ARG A 64 -5.80 -28.09 25.14
N GLU A 65 -4.67 -28.75 25.41
CA GLU A 65 -3.39 -28.06 25.63
C GLU A 65 -2.89 -27.31 24.38
N GLU A 66 -3.18 -27.80 23.16
CA GLU A 66 -2.83 -27.09 21.93
C GLU A 66 -3.69 -25.82 21.75
N VAL A 67 -4.96 -25.89 22.14
CA VAL A 67 -5.86 -24.71 22.14
C VAL A 67 -5.46 -23.72 23.22
N ARG A 68 -5.05 -24.19 24.41
CA ARG A 68 -4.48 -23.37 25.48
C ARG A 68 -3.26 -22.61 25.00
N ASP A 69 -2.28 -23.32 24.45
CA ASP A 69 -1.05 -22.73 23.91
C ASP A 69 -1.33 -21.65 22.87
N ALA A 70 -2.35 -21.85 22.02
CA ALA A 70 -2.76 -20.87 21.04
C ALA A 70 -3.35 -19.61 21.69
N ILE A 71 -4.16 -19.74 22.75
CA ILE A 71 -4.73 -18.63 23.51
C ILE A 71 -3.64 -17.89 24.31
N ASP A 72 -2.71 -18.60 24.94
CA ASP A 72 -1.65 -18.00 25.74
C ASP A 72 -0.68 -17.18 24.88
N ARG A 73 -0.38 -17.68 23.67
CA ARG A 73 0.50 -16.99 22.70
C ARG A 73 -0.23 -15.95 21.86
N SER A 74 -1.54 -15.80 22.00
CA SER A 74 -2.27 -14.82 21.21
C SER A 74 -2.05 -13.41 21.75
N GLU A 75 -1.93 -12.47 20.83
CA GLU A 75 -1.73 -11.05 21.12
C GLU A 75 -2.78 -10.21 20.40
N VAL A 76 -2.92 -8.97 20.87
CA VAL A 76 -3.70 -7.95 20.17
C VAL A 76 -3.06 -7.68 18.82
N SER A 77 -3.92 -7.63 17.80
CA SER A 77 -3.59 -7.32 16.43
C SER A 77 -3.65 -5.80 16.22
N PRO A 78 -2.76 -5.22 15.39
CA PRO A 78 -2.88 -3.82 14.99
C PRO A 78 -4.06 -3.56 14.03
N PHE A 79 -4.75 -4.62 13.58
CA PHE A 79 -5.85 -4.52 12.62
C PHE A 79 -7.20 -4.23 13.30
N SER A 80 -8.16 -3.78 12.48
CA SER A 80 -9.55 -3.58 12.91
C SER A 80 -10.22 -4.92 13.24
N SER A 81 -11.36 -4.85 13.91
CA SER A 81 -12.14 -6.05 14.26
C SER A 81 -12.79 -6.67 13.02
N SER A 82 -12.81 -8.00 12.99
CA SER A 82 -13.58 -8.82 12.05
C SER A 82 -14.41 -9.82 12.85
N PHE A 83 -14.98 -9.35 13.96
CA PHE A 83 -15.65 -10.20 14.93
C PHE A 83 -16.75 -11.05 14.31
N ALA A 84 -17.61 -10.45 13.46
CA ALA A 84 -18.65 -11.19 12.74
C ALA A 84 -18.10 -12.36 11.89
N THR A 85 -16.97 -12.18 11.20
CA THR A 85 -16.32 -13.25 10.43
C THR A 85 -15.75 -14.33 11.35
N GLY A 86 -15.17 -13.94 12.50
CA GLY A 86 -14.72 -14.89 13.52
C GLY A 86 -15.87 -15.73 14.08
N VAL A 87 -17.02 -15.11 14.34
CA VAL A 87 -18.25 -15.80 14.75
C VAL A 87 -18.70 -16.79 13.68
N GLN A 88 -18.71 -16.38 12.41
CA GLN A 88 -19.10 -17.27 11.31
C GLN A 88 -18.19 -18.52 11.24
N LEU A 89 -16.87 -18.33 11.29
CA LEU A 89 -15.91 -19.43 11.26
C LEU A 89 -16.08 -20.39 12.46
N ALA A 90 -16.35 -19.84 13.64
CA ALA A 90 -16.63 -20.63 14.83
C ALA A 90 -17.91 -21.46 14.68
N LEU A 91 -19.00 -20.88 14.19
CA LEU A 91 -20.25 -21.59 13.93
C LEU A 91 -20.04 -22.72 12.92
N GLU A 92 -19.37 -22.46 11.80
CA GLU A 92 -19.05 -23.47 10.79
C GLU A 92 -18.18 -24.61 11.35
N ALA A 93 -17.27 -24.32 12.27
CA ALA A 93 -16.42 -25.32 12.91
C ALA A 93 -17.22 -26.22 13.88
N VAL A 94 -18.06 -25.62 14.72
CA VAL A 94 -18.85 -26.33 15.73
C VAL A 94 -19.94 -27.20 15.09
N LEU A 95 -20.57 -26.73 14.01
CA LEU A 95 -21.58 -27.49 13.27
C LEU A 95 -21.05 -28.78 12.62
N LYS A 96 -19.73 -28.86 12.35
CA LYS A 96 -19.10 -30.06 11.80
C LYS A 96 -18.82 -31.14 12.84
N SER A 97 -18.89 -30.82 14.13
CA SER A 97 -18.67 -31.80 15.19
C SER A 97 -19.88 -32.69 15.39
N ASN A 98 -19.61 -33.97 15.66
CA ASN A 98 -20.62 -34.98 15.96
C ASN A 98 -21.08 -34.95 17.43
N LEU A 99 -20.50 -34.06 18.26
CA LEU A 99 -20.86 -33.96 19.66
C LEU A 99 -22.27 -33.32 19.83
N PRO A 100 -23.07 -33.83 20.79
CA PRO A 100 -24.46 -33.41 20.97
C PRO A 100 -24.58 -31.98 21.50
N ASN A 101 -23.69 -31.56 22.40
CA ASN A 101 -23.72 -30.22 22.97
C ASN A 101 -22.78 -29.31 22.16
N LYS A 102 -23.31 -28.18 21.69
CA LYS A 102 -22.60 -27.21 20.87
C LYS A 102 -22.65 -25.85 21.53
N GLU A 103 -21.49 -25.28 21.79
CA GLU A 103 -21.36 -24.03 22.53
C GLU A 103 -20.43 -23.06 21.79
N ILE A 104 -20.77 -21.78 21.83
CA ILE A 104 -19.93 -20.69 21.33
C ILE A 104 -19.81 -19.60 22.39
N TYR A 105 -18.57 -19.21 22.68
CA TYR A 105 -18.21 -18.18 23.65
C TYR A 105 -17.60 -17.00 22.91
N LEU A 106 -18.17 -15.81 23.12
CA LEU A 106 -17.88 -14.61 22.35
C LEU A 106 -17.32 -13.53 23.27
N PHE A 107 -16.07 -13.11 23.05
CA PHE A 107 -15.42 -12.07 23.86
C PHE A 107 -15.01 -10.88 23.00
N THR A 108 -15.62 -9.73 23.25
CA THR A 108 -15.35 -8.48 22.52
C THR A 108 -15.64 -7.27 23.40
N ASP A 109 -15.03 -6.12 23.09
CA ASP A 109 -15.36 -4.83 23.67
C ASP A 109 -16.58 -4.17 23.01
N GLY A 110 -17.13 -4.79 21.96
CA GLY A 110 -18.36 -4.41 21.30
C GLY A 110 -18.26 -3.14 20.45
N GLN A 111 -17.07 -2.78 19.97
CA GLN A 111 -16.94 -1.65 19.04
C GLN A 111 -17.84 -1.83 17.81
N LYS A 112 -18.45 -0.73 17.35
CA LYS A 112 -19.37 -0.75 16.22
C LYS A 112 -18.77 -1.44 14.98
N VAL A 113 -17.50 -1.14 14.67
CA VAL A 113 -16.78 -1.71 13.52
C VAL A 113 -16.77 -3.25 13.52
N ALA A 114 -16.79 -3.88 14.70
CA ALA A 114 -16.82 -5.33 14.84
C ALA A 114 -18.10 -5.96 14.24
N PHE A 115 -19.15 -5.16 14.05
CA PHE A 115 -20.47 -5.57 13.59
C PHE A 115 -20.92 -4.92 12.27
N GLU A 116 -20.10 -4.10 11.62
CA GLU A 116 -20.49 -3.44 10.37
C GLU A 116 -20.61 -4.42 9.20
N SER A 117 -19.92 -5.56 9.26
CA SER A 117 -19.92 -6.61 8.23
C SER A 117 -20.62 -7.90 8.69
N VAL A 118 -21.68 -7.78 9.51
CA VAL A 118 -22.46 -8.96 9.93
C VAL A 118 -23.15 -9.60 8.73
N PRO A 119 -23.00 -10.92 8.51
CA PRO A 119 -23.66 -11.60 7.41
C PRO A 119 -25.18 -11.52 7.54
N THR A 120 -25.88 -11.45 6.41
CA THR A 120 -27.35 -11.40 6.37
C THR A 120 -28.01 -12.71 6.84
N ALA A 121 -27.26 -13.81 6.84
CA ALA A 121 -27.67 -15.09 7.38
C ALA A 121 -26.46 -15.82 7.98
N TRP A 122 -26.68 -16.48 9.12
CA TRP A 122 -25.72 -17.40 9.72
C TRP A 122 -25.86 -18.82 9.11
N PRO A 123 -24.85 -19.69 9.26
CA PRO A 123 -24.94 -21.07 8.82
C PRO A 123 -26.20 -21.78 9.36
N THR A 124 -26.82 -22.63 8.54
CA THR A 124 -27.99 -23.42 8.95
C THR A 124 -27.65 -24.31 10.16
N GLY A 125 -28.53 -24.35 11.17
CA GLY A 125 -28.32 -25.08 12.42
C GLY A 125 -27.64 -24.27 13.52
N SER A 126 -27.28 -23.00 13.27
CA SER A 126 -26.71 -22.11 14.30
C SER A 126 -27.66 -21.89 15.49
N ASP A 127 -28.96 -22.09 15.32
CA ASP A 127 -29.99 -22.05 16.35
C ASP A 127 -29.92 -23.20 17.37
N GLU A 128 -29.21 -24.28 17.04
CA GLU A 128 -28.94 -25.41 17.95
C GLU A 128 -27.70 -25.17 18.84
N ILE A 129 -26.99 -24.05 18.67
CA ILE A 129 -25.75 -23.73 19.38
C ILE A 129 -26.05 -22.77 20.54
N ALA A 130 -25.63 -23.13 21.75
CA ALA A 130 -25.73 -22.25 22.91
C ALA A 130 -24.67 -21.14 22.81
N GLY A 131 -25.11 -19.87 22.80
CA GLY A 131 -24.24 -18.70 22.71
C GLY A 131 -24.05 -17.99 24.05
N TYR A 132 -22.79 -17.74 24.41
CA TYR A 132 -22.40 -17.01 25.61
C TYR A 132 -21.61 -15.75 25.22
N PHE A 133 -22.11 -14.58 25.60
CA PHE A 133 -21.49 -13.30 25.24
C PHE A 133 -20.82 -12.64 26.44
N GLY A 134 -19.49 -12.59 26.41
CA GLY A 134 -18.65 -11.86 27.34
C GLY A 134 -18.33 -10.47 26.81
N TYR A 135 -19.14 -9.48 27.19
CA TYR A 135 -18.85 -8.08 26.91
C TYR A 135 -17.71 -7.59 27.81
N LEU A 136 -16.64 -7.08 27.20
CA LEU A 136 -15.41 -6.62 27.86
C LEU A 136 -15.21 -5.10 27.76
N GLY A 137 -16.13 -4.40 27.11
CA GLY A 137 -16.28 -2.97 27.27
C GLY A 137 -17.06 -2.69 28.56
N ASN A 138 -16.74 -1.62 29.27
CA ASN A 138 -17.60 -1.10 30.32
C ASN A 138 -18.14 0.27 29.88
N GLN A 139 -19.31 0.66 30.39
CA GLN A 139 -20.14 1.80 29.94
C GLN A 139 -19.56 3.22 30.15
N SER A 140 -18.25 3.44 30.01
CA SER A 140 -17.68 4.79 30.06
C SER A 140 -16.82 5.01 28.83
N ASN A 141 -17.15 6.10 28.14
CA ASN A 141 -16.43 6.72 27.04
C ASN A 141 -15.01 7.06 27.50
N LEU A 142 -14.11 6.05 27.58
CA LEU A 142 -12.76 6.21 28.10
C LEU A 142 -12.07 7.32 27.32
N PRO A 143 -11.41 8.28 27.99
CA PRO A 143 -10.68 9.33 27.30
C PRO A 143 -9.54 8.71 26.50
N ASN A 144 -9.58 8.93 25.19
CA ASN A 144 -8.60 8.43 24.24
C ASN A 144 -8.31 9.53 23.22
N VAL A 145 -7.08 9.63 22.75
CA VAL A 145 -6.71 10.52 21.66
C VAL A 145 -5.90 9.69 20.68
N GLU A 146 -6.37 9.56 19.44
CA GLU A 146 -5.63 8.85 18.40
C GLU A 146 -4.83 9.85 17.55
N ILE A 147 -3.59 9.52 17.19
CA ILE A 147 -2.93 10.18 16.06
C ILE A 147 -3.53 9.64 14.76
N SER A 148 -4.36 10.44 14.09
CA SER A 148 -5.08 10.02 12.89
C SER A 148 -4.32 10.27 11.60
N ASP A 149 -3.50 11.32 11.57
CA ASP A 149 -2.71 11.69 10.39
C ASP A 149 -1.37 12.33 10.77
N LEU A 150 -0.38 12.16 9.89
CA LEU A 150 0.96 12.70 10.02
C LEU A 150 1.48 13.11 8.64
N ASP A 151 1.58 14.42 8.41
CA ASP A 151 2.10 15.00 7.18
C ASP A 151 3.47 15.65 7.40
N VAL A 152 4.37 15.54 6.42
CA VAL A 152 5.64 16.24 6.43
C VAL A 152 5.88 16.97 5.12
N SER A 153 6.14 18.27 5.19
CA SER A 153 6.23 19.13 4.02
C SER A 153 7.32 20.22 4.13
N PRO A 154 8.05 20.53 3.04
CA PRO A 154 8.03 19.85 1.76
C PRO A 154 8.92 18.60 1.78
N LEU A 155 8.47 17.52 1.10
CA LEU A 155 9.26 16.28 0.97
C LEU A 155 10.59 16.48 0.21
N SER A 156 10.70 17.56 -0.57
CA SER A 156 11.88 17.91 -1.37
C SER A 156 12.94 18.73 -0.62
N ALA A 157 12.73 19.05 0.66
CA ALA A 157 13.68 19.84 1.45
C ALA A 157 15.08 19.19 1.49
N LYS A 158 16.10 20.02 1.27
CA LYS A 158 17.52 19.62 1.39
C LYS A 158 17.96 19.61 2.84
N PRO A 159 19.02 18.88 3.20
CA PRO A 159 19.63 18.96 4.53
C PRO A 159 19.84 20.43 4.96
N GLY A 160 19.37 20.77 6.15
CA GLY A 160 19.39 22.12 6.71
C GLY A 160 18.23 23.05 6.30
N GLU A 161 17.43 22.70 5.30
CA GLU A 161 16.20 23.45 4.96
C GLU A 161 15.07 23.14 5.95
N GLY A 162 14.19 24.12 6.18
CA GLY A 162 13.06 23.97 7.08
C GLY A 162 12.00 23.01 6.54
N ILE A 163 11.52 22.11 7.40
CA ILE A 163 10.36 21.25 7.16
C ILE A 163 9.32 21.48 8.26
N ARG A 164 8.06 21.28 7.88
CA ARG A 164 6.92 21.26 8.80
C ARG A 164 6.43 19.83 8.95
N VAL A 165 6.26 19.41 10.20
CA VAL A 165 5.58 18.16 10.55
C VAL A 165 4.22 18.54 11.15
N THR A 166 3.15 18.10 10.51
CA THR A 166 1.77 18.38 10.91
C THR A 166 1.15 17.09 11.43
N VAL A 167 0.60 17.14 12.64
CA VAL A 167 -0.01 16.00 13.32
C VAL A 167 -1.50 16.30 13.49
N GLU A 168 -2.36 15.39 13.05
CA GLU A 168 -3.78 15.43 13.37
C GLU A 168 -4.07 14.41 14.50
N ALA A 169 -4.71 14.90 15.55
CA ALA A 169 -5.11 14.08 16.69
C ALA A 169 -6.64 14.13 16.87
N ILE A 170 -7.27 12.97 17.00
CA ILE A 170 -8.72 12.84 17.15
C ILE A 170 -9.05 12.36 18.57
N PRO A 171 -9.74 13.20 19.37
CA PRO A 171 -10.21 12.79 20.68
C PRO A 171 -11.48 11.92 20.62
N HIS A 172 -11.46 10.82 21.36
CA HIS A 172 -12.60 9.97 21.70
C HIS A 172 -12.80 9.99 23.22
N GLY A 173 -14.02 9.72 23.68
CA GLY A 173 -14.27 9.77 25.11
C GLY A 173 -14.87 11.08 25.62
N ASN A 174 -15.24 11.03 26.89
CA ASN A 174 -15.48 12.21 27.72
C ASN A 174 -14.35 12.25 28.77
N ASP A 175 -14.15 13.39 29.44
CA ASP A 175 -13.07 13.56 30.45
C ASP A 175 -11.65 13.59 29.86
N LEU A 176 -11.49 14.27 28.72
CA LEU A 176 -10.20 14.54 28.10
C LEU A 176 -9.44 15.64 28.84
N PRO A 177 -8.10 15.67 28.75
CA PRO A 177 -7.34 16.81 29.24
C PRO A 177 -7.72 18.10 28.49
N ASN A 178 -7.60 19.26 29.14
CA ASN A 178 -7.87 20.56 28.50
C ASN A 178 -6.89 20.88 27.35
N LYS A 179 -5.70 20.27 27.39
CA LYS A 179 -4.64 20.44 26.40
C LYS A 179 -4.00 19.09 26.12
N LEU A 180 -3.73 18.83 24.86
CA LEU A 180 -2.92 17.70 24.40
C LEU A 180 -1.46 18.14 24.31
N GLN A 181 -0.57 17.41 24.96
CA GLN A 181 0.87 17.52 24.73
C GLN A 181 1.26 16.58 23.60
N VAL A 182 1.94 17.11 22.57
CA VAL A 182 2.47 16.35 21.45
C VAL A 182 3.97 16.57 21.38
N SER A 183 4.73 15.50 21.19
CA SER A 183 6.18 15.54 21.06
C SER A 183 6.61 15.00 19.71
N LEU A 184 7.50 15.72 19.03
CA LEU A 184 8.21 15.26 17.84
C LEU A 184 9.66 14.96 18.23
N GLU A 185 10.12 13.75 17.93
CA GLU A 185 11.51 13.32 18.01
C GLU A 185 12.08 13.11 16.61
N THR A 186 13.22 13.74 16.31
CA THR A 186 13.92 13.62 15.02
C THR A 186 15.38 13.22 15.29
N GLY A 187 15.64 11.92 15.27
CA GLY A 187 16.92 11.36 15.70
C GLY A 187 17.16 11.44 17.23
N PRO A 188 18.31 10.94 17.72
CA PRO A 188 18.50 10.58 19.14
C PRO A 188 18.56 11.74 20.13
N ASN A 189 18.71 12.99 19.66
CA ASN A 189 18.93 14.16 20.54
C ASN A 189 18.03 15.36 20.21
N ASN A 190 17.05 15.23 19.32
CA ASN A 190 16.17 16.35 18.98
C ASN A 190 14.72 15.99 19.28
N ARG A 191 14.22 16.47 20.44
CA ARG A 191 12.82 16.34 20.85
C ARG A 191 12.22 17.73 21.07
N ILE A 192 11.14 18.02 20.37
CA ILE A 192 10.36 19.25 20.46
C ILE A 192 8.98 18.88 20.99
N SER A 193 8.43 19.64 21.93
CA SER A 193 7.07 19.42 22.45
C SER A 193 6.23 20.68 22.32
N ASN A 194 5.01 20.51 21.84
CA ASN A 194 4.00 21.55 21.72
C ASN A 194 2.73 21.15 22.48
N GLU A 195 1.90 22.13 22.83
CA GLU A 195 0.57 21.90 23.42
C GLU A 195 -0.50 22.51 22.52
N ALA A 196 -1.63 21.82 22.38
CA ALA A 196 -2.81 22.34 21.70
C ALA A 196 -4.08 22.12 22.54
N PRO A 197 -5.06 23.03 22.51
CA PRO A 197 -6.35 22.78 23.14
C PRO A 197 -7.05 21.61 22.45
N ILE A 198 -7.66 20.72 23.23
CA ILE A 198 -8.40 19.57 22.69
C ILE A 198 -9.80 19.50 23.30
N ALA A 199 -10.77 19.13 22.47
CA ALA A 199 -12.17 18.99 22.88
C ALA A 199 -12.79 17.79 22.15
N SER A 200 -13.65 17.04 22.85
CA SER A 200 -14.27 15.82 22.32
C SER A 200 -14.93 16.05 20.95
N GLY A 201 -14.68 15.14 20.02
CA GLY A 201 -15.28 15.11 18.68
C GLY A 201 -14.69 16.05 17.63
N ASN A 202 -13.74 16.93 17.98
CA ASN A 202 -13.07 17.79 17.00
C ASN A 202 -11.60 17.38 16.84
N PRO A 203 -11.14 17.10 15.62
CA PRO A 203 -9.71 16.93 15.35
C PRO A 203 -8.93 18.17 15.79
N THR A 204 -7.75 17.93 16.34
CA THR A 204 -6.81 18.97 16.76
C THR A 204 -5.52 18.82 15.95
N THR A 205 -5.08 19.90 15.32
CA THR A 205 -3.84 19.92 14.54
C THR A 205 -2.70 20.53 15.36
N VAL A 206 -1.56 19.85 15.38
CA VAL A 206 -0.33 20.36 16.00
C VAL A 206 0.78 20.39 14.96
N GLU A 207 1.40 21.55 14.79
CA GLU A 207 2.50 21.74 13.83
C GLU A 207 3.84 21.86 14.55
N PHE A 208 4.88 21.25 13.98
CA PHE A 208 6.26 21.41 14.37
C PHE A 208 7.05 21.97 13.19
N ASN A 209 7.91 22.94 13.46
CA ASN A 209 8.91 23.42 12.50
C ASN A 209 10.27 22.88 12.92
N THR A 210 10.91 22.10 12.05
CA THR A 210 12.25 21.56 12.25
C THR A 210 13.06 21.73 10.96
N THR A 211 14.28 21.26 10.92
CA THR A 211 15.11 21.26 9.71
C THR A 211 15.40 19.84 9.27
N ARG A 212 15.44 19.64 7.96
CA ARG A 212 15.83 18.38 7.33
C ARG A 212 17.23 17.94 7.79
N SER A 213 17.36 16.69 8.18
CA SER A 213 18.65 16.07 8.51
C SER A 213 19.49 15.76 7.26
N ASP A 214 20.78 15.47 7.46
CA ASP A 214 21.68 14.95 6.45
C ASP A 214 21.77 13.41 6.43
N GLU A 215 20.90 12.71 7.17
CA GLU A 215 20.81 11.25 7.17
C GLU A 215 20.25 10.72 5.85
N ALA A 216 20.71 9.55 5.41
CA ALA A 216 20.25 8.88 4.18
C ALA A 216 18.73 8.65 4.17
N VAL A 217 18.18 8.30 5.33
CA VAL A 217 16.76 8.25 5.62
C VAL A 217 16.56 8.90 6.97
N GLU A 218 15.95 10.08 7.00
CA GLU A 218 15.53 10.70 8.25
C GLU A 218 14.30 9.98 8.77
N THR A 219 14.33 9.54 10.03
CA THR A 219 13.15 9.01 10.70
C THR A 219 12.71 9.97 11.79
N GLY A 220 11.40 10.16 11.94
CA GLY A 220 10.83 10.89 13.06
C GLY A 220 9.74 10.09 13.76
N LYS A 221 9.59 10.35 15.05
CA LYS A 221 8.56 9.77 15.91
C LYS A 221 7.74 10.91 16.49
N VAL A 222 6.42 10.82 16.33
CA VAL A 222 5.46 11.68 17.01
C VAL A 222 4.80 10.88 18.12
N GLU A 223 4.71 11.47 19.30
CA GLU A 223 4.14 10.85 20.50
C GLU A 223 3.22 11.84 21.21
N ILE A 224 2.03 11.40 21.57
CA ILE A 224 1.09 12.18 22.40
C ILE A 224 1.11 11.67 23.84
N GLN A 225 0.48 12.42 24.74
CA GLN A 225 0.32 12.00 26.14
C GLN A 225 -0.36 10.63 26.21
N ALA A 226 0.25 9.69 26.94
CA ALA A 226 -0.29 8.35 27.11
C ALA A 226 -1.70 8.36 27.74
N ASP A 227 -2.56 7.49 27.23
CA ASP A 227 -3.94 7.30 27.66
C ASP A 227 -4.28 5.80 27.82
N VAL A 228 -5.55 5.43 27.65
CA VAL A 228 -5.99 4.05 27.81
C VAL A 228 -5.53 3.12 26.67
N LEU A 229 -5.12 3.64 25.52
CA LEU A 229 -4.78 2.85 24.32
C LEU A 229 -3.41 3.23 23.75
N ASP A 230 -2.33 2.83 24.43
CA ASP A 230 -0.94 3.13 24.02
C ASP A 230 -0.60 2.93 22.52
N SER A 231 -1.27 1.99 21.85
CA SER A 231 -1.01 1.65 20.45
C SER A 231 -1.30 2.77 19.43
N ASP A 232 -2.15 3.74 19.75
CA ASP A 232 -2.49 4.86 18.86
C ASP A 232 -1.87 6.21 19.29
N ASN A 233 -1.10 6.18 20.38
CA ASN A 233 -0.41 7.35 20.92
C ASN A 233 0.90 7.69 20.20
N THR A 234 1.29 6.90 19.18
CA THR A 234 2.57 7.06 18.48
C THR A 234 2.42 6.88 16.97
N ALA A 235 3.01 7.79 16.20
CA ALA A 235 3.16 7.70 14.76
C ALA A 235 4.61 7.91 14.34
N TYR A 236 4.98 7.40 13.16
CA TYR A 236 6.33 7.49 12.63
C TYR A 236 6.30 8.00 11.20
N TYR A 237 7.32 8.77 10.83
CA TYR A 237 7.61 9.09 9.44
C TYR A 237 9.02 8.62 9.07
N ALA A 238 9.21 8.33 7.78
CA ALA A 238 10.52 8.09 7.20
C ALA A 238 10.62 8.88 5.90
N LEU A 239 11.65 9.72 5.82
CA LEU A 239 11.90 10.58 4.69
C LEU A 239 13.28 10.26 4.12
N PRO A 240 13.38 9.53 2.99
CA PRO A 240 14.65 9.30 2.32
C PRO A 240 15.24 10.61 1.80
N GLN A 241 16.57 10.74 1.76
CA GLN A 241 17.18 11.89 1.11
C GLN A 241 16.71 12.01 -0.33
N SER A 242 16.34 13.23 -0.69
CA SER A 242 16.06 13.58 -2.08
C SER A 242 17.37 13.57 -2.86
N ARG A 243 17.77 12.40 -3.37
CA ARG A 243 18.76 12.32 -4.45
C ARG A 243 18.08 12.67 -5.77
N PRO A 244 18.77 13.33 -6.70
CA PRO A 244 18.19 13.56 -8.02
C PRO A 244 17.90 12.21 -8.70
N ILE A 245 16.79 12.15 -9.43
CA ILE A 245 16.50 11.09 -10.40
C ILE A 245 17.56 11.19 -11.49
N GLN A 246 18.34 10.13 -11.63
CA GLN A 246 19.40 10.00 -12.61
C GLN A 246 18.79 9.50 -13.91
N LEU A 247 18.61 10.41 -14.86
CA LEU A 247 17.96 10.16 -16.13
C LEU A 247 18.98 10.21 -17.26
N VAL A 248 19.02 9.18 -18.09
CA VAL A 248 19.80 9.18 -19.33
C VAL A 248 18.87 9.22 -20.54
N MET A 249 19.18 10.07 -21.51
CA MET A 249 18.50 10.14 -22.79
C MET A 249 19.43 9.64 -23.87
N SER A 250 18.90 8.88 -24.81
CA SER A 250 19.64 8.43 -25.97
C SER A 250 18.78 8.45 -27.22
N GLN A 251 19.43 8.67 -28.36
CA GLN A 251 18.79 8.69 -29.66
C GLN A 251 19.63 7.89 -30.64
N GLY A 252 19.02 6.94 -31.33
CA GLY A 252 19.72 6.11 -32.30
C GLY A 252 19.74 6.68 -33.72
N GLY A 253 18.80 7.56 -34.06
CA GLY A 253 18.87 8.35 -35.28
C GLY A 253 17.69 9.33 -35.43
N GLY A 254 17.67 10.09 -36.52
CA GLY A 254 16.73 11.19 -36.74
C GLY A 254 17.39 12.57 -36.59
N SER A 255 16.59 13.63 -36.57
CA SER A 255 17.11 15.00 -36.45
C SER A 255 17.59 15.30 -35.02
N GLU A 256 18.49 16.28 -34.86
CA GLU A 256 18.89 16.82 -33.54
C GLU A 256 17.69 17.32 -32.70
N ARG A 257 16.54 17.54 -33.33
CA ARG A 257 15.31 18.00 -32.66
C ARG A 257 14.55 16.91 -31.92
N THR A 258 14.89 15.64 -32.11
CA THR A 258 14.12 14.52 -31.53
C THR A 258 14.13 14.53 -30.01
N LEU A 259 15.26 14.83 -29.37
CA LEU A 259 15.35 14.98 -27.91
C LEU A 259 15.16 16.43 -27.43
N LEU A 260 15.18 17.41 -28.33
CA LEU A 260 15.19 18.84 -27.99
C LEU A 260 14.02 19.26 -27.09
N PHE A 261 12.80 18.82 -27.42
CA PHE A 261 11.61 19.18 -26.64
C PHE A 261 11.66 18.59 -25.22
N LEU A 262 12.09 17.33 -25.10
CA LEU A 262 12.23 16.66 -23.82
C LEU A 262 13.34 17.30 -22.97
N GLN A 263 14.50 17.59 -23.55
CA GLN A 263 15.59 18.27 -22.86
C GLN A 263 15.17 19.64 -22.32
N ASN A 264 14.44 20.42 -23.13
CA ASN A 264 13.93 21.73 -22.71
C ASN A 264 12.90 21.58 -21.58
N ALA A 265 11.97 20.63 -21.69
CA ALA A 265 10.98 20.36 -20.64
C ALA A 265 11.66 19.95 -19.33
N LEU A 266 12.62 19.03 -19.36
CA LEU A 266 13.38 18.59 -18.19
C LEU A 266 14.21 19.73 -17.58
N THR A 267 14.77 20.62 -18.40
CA THR A 267 15.50 21.80 -17.91
C THR A 267 14.59 22.78 -17.17
N ILE A 268 13.34 22.95 -17.63
CA ILE A 268 12.34 23.78 -16.95
C ILE A 268 11.88 23.09 -15.66
N LEU A 269 11.60 21.79 -15.71
CA LEU A 269 11.19 20.98 -14.55
C LEU A 269 12.26 20.98 -13.46
N ALA A 270 13.54 20.84 -13.82
CA ALA A 270 14.67 20.86 -12.89
C ALA A 270 14.82 22.18 -12.11
N LYS A 271 14.16 23.25 -12.54
CA LYS A 271 14.13 24.56 -11.85
C LYS A 271 12.94 24.73 -10.91
N GLN A 272 11.98 23.80 -10.89
CA GLN A 272 10.79 23.90 -10.06
C GLN A 272 11.10 23.46 -8.61
N PRO A 273 10.72 24.24 -7.60
CA PRO A 273 11.10 23.98 -6.20
C PRO A 273 10.42 22.74 -5.57
N PHE A 274 9.30 22.29 -6.12
CA PHE A 274 8.48 21.20 -5.57
C PHE A 274 8.55 19.89 -6.37
N ILE A 275 9.41 19.82 -7.38
CA ILE A 275 9.59 18.61 -8.21
C ILE A 275 10.88 17.91 -7.77
N PRO A 276 10.90 16.56 -7.65
CA PRO A 276 12.14 15.82 -7.45
C PRO A 276 13.18 16.26 -8.47
N LYS A 277 14.40 16.53 -8.01
CA LYS A 277 15.46 16.97 -8.92
C LYS A 277 15.69 15.89 -9.96
N ILE A 278 15.84 16.28 -11.22
CA ILE A 278 16.20 15.36 -12.30
C ILE A 278 17.57 15.79 -12.80
N LYS A 279 18.54 14.87 -12.77
CA LYS A 279 19.82 15.03 -13.45
C LYS A 279 19.73 14.26 -14.76
N ALA A 280 19.53 14.99 -15.85
CA ALA A 280 19.40 14.43 -17.18
C ALA A 280 20.71 14.55 -17.97
N GLU A 281 21.14 13.46 -18.60
CA GLU A 281 22.32 13.42 -19.48
C GLU A 281 21.98 12.79 -20.84
N VAL A 282 22.67 13.22 -21.90
CA VAL A 282 22.53 12.61 -23.22
C VAL A 282 23.73 11.70 -23.47
N VAL A 283 23.46 10.45 -23.80
CA VAL A 283 24.49 9.43 -24.09
C VAL A 283 24.27 8.88 -25.50
N GLU A 284 25.38 8.64 -26.20
CA GLU A 284 25.38 8.03 -27.53
C GLU A 284 24.69 6.65 -27.51
N PHE A 285 23.92 6.36 -28.56
CA PHE A 285 23.07 5.16 -28.61
C PHE A 285 23.82 3.86 -28.31
N TRP A 286 25.01 3.70 -28.87
CA TRP A 286 25.80 2.49 -28.71
C TRP A 286 26.51 2.39 -27.35
N ASP A 287 26.71 3.52 -26.67
CA ASP A 287 27.35 3.57 -25.36
C ASP A 287 26.34 3.37 -24.22
N LEU A 288 25.04 3.57 -24.48
CA LEU A 288 23.99 3.47 -23.46
C LEU A 288 24.06 2.19 -22.61
N PRO A 289 24.17 0.96 -23.17
CA PRO A 289 24.22 -0.25 -22.34
C PRO A 289 25.42 -0.30 -21.41
N LYS A 290 26.57 0.23 -21.85
CA LYS A 290 27.79 0.33 -21.03
C LYS A 290 27.63 1.39 -19.96
N TYR A 291 27.01 2.52 -20.29
CA TYR A 291 26.77 3.63 -19.38
C TYR A 291 25.86 3.21 -18.22
N VAL A 292 24.70 2.62 -18.50
CA VAL A 292 23.75 2.20 -17.45
C VAL A 292 24.29 1.06 -16.57
N ALA A 293 25.25 0.27 -17.07
CA ALA A 293 25.92 -0.77 -16.30
C ALA A 293 27.05 -0.22 -15.40
N GLY A 294 27.60 0.95 -15.72
CA GLY A 294 28.72 1.57 -15.00
C GLY A 294 28.31 2.68 -14.02
N GLU A 295 27.13 3.26 -14.22
CA GLU A 295 26.65 4.44 -13.49
C GLU A 295 25.33 4.14 -12.76
N SER A 296 25.06 4.87 -11.67
CA SER A 296 23.76 4.81 -11.00
C SER A 296 22.71 5.58 -11.81
N VAL A 297 22.04 4.89 -12.73
CA VAL A 297 20.96 5.42 -13.58
C VAL A 297 19.63 4.82 -13.15
N ASP A 298 18.64 5.67 -12.90
CA ASP A 298 17.28 5.25 -12.52
C ASP A 298 16.41 5.02 -13.75
N VAL A 299 16.48 5.94 -14.72
CA VAL A 299 15.60 5.96 -15.90
C VAL A 299 16.41 6.18 -17.17
N ALA A 300 16.13 5.39 -18.20
CA ALA A 300 16.63 5.58 -19.56
C ALA A 300 15.48 5.91 -20.49
N ILE A 301 15.63 6.96 -21.29
CA ILE A 301 14.69 7.35 -22.34
C ILE A 301 15.39 7.17 -23.68
N VAL A 302 14.88 6.28 -24.51
CA VAL A 302 15.43 6.02 -25.84
C VAL A 302 14.41 6.45 -26.90
N ALA A 303 14.79 7.46 -27.69
CA ALA A 303 13.96 7.97 -28.78
C ALA A 303 14.47 7.49 -30.13
N ASN A 304 13.57 6.94 -30.94
CA ASN A 304 13.89 6.39 -32.27
C ASN A 304 15.15 5.51 -32.23
N PRO A 305 15.08 4.35 -31.56
CA PRO A 305 16.23 3.49 -31.37
C PRO A 305 16.88 3.18 -32.74
N GLY A 306 18.20 3.12 -32.74
CA GLY A 306 19.00 2.89 -33.93
C GLY A 306 19.04 1.40 -34.26
N ASN A 307 19.83 1.03 -35.27
CA ASN A 307 20.07 -0.38 -35.59
C ASN A 307 20.74 -1.08 -34.39
N MET A 308 19.96 -1.70 -33.50
CA MET A 308 20.49 -2.40 -32.32
C MET A 308 20.92 -3.83 -32.64
N ASP A 309 21.82 -4.36 -31.82
CA ASP A 309 22.18 -5.78 -31.84
C ASP A 309 21.79 -6.47 -30.53
N ASP A 310 21.98 -7.77 -30.51
CA ASP A 310 21.69 -8.63 -29.37
C ASP A 310 22.51 -8.28 -28.11
N ARG A 311 23.71 -7.69 -28.26
CA ARG A 311 24.51 -7.21 -27.11
C ARG A 311 23.87 -5.98 -26.49
N TRP A 312 23.42 -5.05 -27.32
CA TRP A 312 22.73 -3.84 -26.88
C TRP A 312 21.47 -4.18 -26.09
N VAL A 313 20.62 -5.04 -26.66
CA VAL A 313 19.37 -5.47 -26.00
C VAL A 313 19.66 -6.20 -24.69
N ARG A 314 20.62 -7.14 -24.66
CA ARG A 314 20.98 -7.84 -23.42
C ARG A 314 21.52 -6.93 -22.33
N GLY A 315 22.32 -5.92 -22.69
CA GLY A 315 22.86 -4.97 -21.71
C GLY A 315 21.74 -4.24 -20.98
N LEU A 316 20.78 -3.69 -21.73
CA LEU A 316 19.60 -3.07 -21.14
C LEU A 316 18.69 -4.07 -20.40
N SER A 317 18.51 -5.28 -20.93
CA SER A 317 17.77 -6.36 -20.25
C SER A 317 18.35 -6.72 -18.89
N THR A 318 19.67 -6.57 -18.71
CA THR A 318 20.34 -6.86 -17.44
C THR A 318 20.08 -5.73 -16.45
N TRP A 319 20.33 -4.48 -16.89
CA TRP A 319 20.07 -3.29 -16.07
C TRP A 319 18.60 -3.15 -15.63
N MET A 320 17.64 -3.44 -16.52
CA MET A 320 16.22 -3.41 -16.15
C MET A 320 15.85 -4.46 -15.09
N ARG A 321 16.49 -5.65 -15.10
CA ARG A 321 16.28 -6.66 -14.05
C ARG A 321 16.83 -6.25 -12.70
N GLU A 322 17.81 -5.34 -12.69
CA GLU A 322 18.41 -4.76 -11.48
C GLU A 322 17.59 -3.56 -10.95
N GLY A 323 16.46 -3.22 -11.59
CA GLY A 323 15.52 -2.19 -11.15
C GLY A 323 15.47 -0.94 -12.03
N GLY A 324 16.29 -0.87 -13.08
CA GLY A 324 16.30 0.22 -14.05
C GLY A 324 14.99 0.33 -14.85
N GLN A 325 14.57 1.55 -15.17
CA GLN A 325 13.31 1.83 -15.87
C GLN A 325 13.57 2.36 -17.29
N LEU A 326 12.97 1.72 -18.31
CA LEU A 326 13.15 2.11 -19.71
C LEU A 326 11.86 2.71 -20.28
N PHE A 327 11.94 3.94 -20.79
CA PHE A 327 10.94 4.50 -21.69
C PHE A 327 11.46 4.45 -23.12
N LEU A 328 10.72 3.78 -24.01
CA LEU A 328 11.10 3.62 -25.41
C LEU A 328 10.08 4.30 -26.33
N ALA A 329 10.48 5.40 -26.96
CA ALA A 329 9.72 5.98 -28.07
C ALA A 329 10.20 5.36 -29.39
N LEU A 330 9.38 4.45 -29.94
CA LEU A 330 9.70 3.79 -31.20
C LEU A 330 9.73 4.78 -32.38
N GLY A 331 10.43 4.39 -33.43
CA GLY A 331 10.54 5.16 -34.67
C GLY A 331 10.94 4.28 -35.85
N PRO A 332 11.14 4.85 -37.04
CA PRO A 332 11.24 4.08 -38.28
C PRO A 332 12.58 3.34 -38.47
N ILE A 333 13.61 3.66 -37.67
CA ILE A 333 14.99 3.23 -37.98
C ILE A 333 15.23 1.75 -37.64
N ALA A 334 14.88 1.31 -36.44
CA ALA A 334 15.18 -0.05 -35.97
C ALA A 334 14.19 -1.12 -36.46
N ARG A 335 13.53 -0.90 -37.61
CA ARG A 335 12.32 -1.66 -37.98
C ARG A 335 12.51 -3.18 -37.94
N ASN A 336 13.60 -3.65 -38.53
CA ASN A 336 13.90 -5.09 -38.60
C ASN A 336 14.51 -5.62 -37.30
N GLN A 337 15.29 -4.78 -36.62
CA GLN A 337 16.03 -5.12 -35.40
C GLN A 337 15.11 -5.26 -34.19
N ILE A 338 13.98 -4.55 -34.17
CA ILE A 338 12.95 -4.67 -33.13
C ILE A 338 12.43 -6.12 -33.06
N ASN A 339 11.99 -6.69 -34.18
CA ASN A 339 11.53 -8.08 -34.21
C ASN A 339 12.66 -9.09 -33.99
N GLN A 340 13.86 -8.77 -34.50
CA GLN A 340 14.99 -9.71 -34.46
C GLN A 340 15.61 -9.83 -33.06
N TYR A 341 15.72 -8.72 -32.32
CA TYR A 341 16.49 -8.68 -31.08
C TYR A 341 15.67 -8.26 -29.86
N MET A 342 14.80 -7.25 -30.00
CA MET A 342 14.05 -6.67 -28.87
C MET A 342 12.85 -7.54 -28.45
N VAL A 343 11.98 -7.85 -29.42
CA VAL A 343 10.77 -8.65 -29.21
C VAL A 343 11.06 -9.96 -28.48
N PRO A 344 12.02 -10.80 -28.93
CA PRO A 344 12.25 -12.11 -28.31
C PRO A 344 12.76 -12.05 -26.87
N GLN A 345 13.36 -10.93 -26.46
CA GLN A 345 13.91 -10.77 -25.12
C GLN A 345 12.95 -10.09 -24.16
N TRP A 346 12.16 -9.13 -24.64
CA TRP A 346 11.32 -8.29 -23.77
C TRP A 346 9.85 -8.71 -23.74
N PHE A 347 9.43 -9.58 -24.67
CA PHE A 347 8.04 -10.00 -24.79
C PHE A 347 7.94 -11.53 -24.74
N PRO A 348 7.35 -12.11 -23.67
CA PRO A 348 7.29 -13.56 -23.48
C PRO A 348 6.45 -14.27 -24.56
N ASP A 349 5.48 -13.57 -25.15
CA ASP A 349 4.50 -14.14 -26.09
C ASP A 349 4.94 -14.10 -27.57
N LYS A 350 6.21 -13.78 -27.85
CA LYS A 350 6.78 -13.74 -29.23
C LYS A 350 5.91 -12.97 -30.22
N ILE A 351 5.52 -11.77 -29.84
CA ILE A 351 4.63 -10.91 -30.60
C ILE A 351 5.39 -10.31 -31.79
N GLN A 352 4.96 -10.52 -33.04
CA GLN A 352 5.55 -9.74 -34.14
C GLN A 352 5.08 -8.29 -34.07
N ALA A 353 6.00 -7.35 -34.21
CA ALA A 353 5.73 -5.93 -34.27
C ALA A 353 6.01 -5.40 -35.68
N TRP A 354 5.11 -4.63 -36.28
CA TRP A 354 5.39 -3.97 -37.55
C TRP A 354 4.90 -2.54 -37.57
N GLU A 355 5.63 -1.71 -38.29
CA GLU A 355 5.24 -0.33 -38.55
C GLU A 355 4.10 -0.29 -39.59
N VAL A 356 3.06 0.46 -39.28
CA VAL A 356 1.89 0.69 -40.12
C VAL A 356 1.75 2.17 -40.45
N ASP A 357 1.53 2.47 -41.72
CA ASP A 357 1.13 3.81 -42.17
C ASP A 357 -0.39 3.98 -41.97
N ILE A 358 -0.78 5.04 -41.27
CA ILE A 358 -2.18 5.32 -40.93
C ILE A 358 -2.74 6.26 -42.01
N LYS A 359 -3.64 5.72 -42.85
CA LYS A 359 -4.15 6.35 -44.07
C LYS A 359 -4.73 7.76 -43.87
N ASP A 360 -5.48 7.98 -42.79
CA ASP A 360 -6.23 9.21 -42.51
C ASP A 360 -5.83 9.87 -41.18
N SER A 361 -4.67 9.49 -40.63
CA SER A 361 -4.25 9.71 -39.25
C SER A 361 -5.16 9.05 -38.21
N ALA A 362 -4.63 8.81 -37.01
CA ALA A 362 -5.39 8.36 -35.85
C ALA A 362 -5.19 9.32 -34.69
N THR A 363 -6.23 9.52 -33.90
CA THR A 363 -6.21 10.35 -32.69
C THR A 363 -6.37 9.46 -31.47
N PRO A 364 -5.82 9.83 -30.30
CA PRO A 364 -6.14 9.11 -29.08
C PRO A 364 -7.66 9.20 -28.81
N ILE A 365 -8.28 8.09 -28.40
CA ILE A 365 -9.71 8.01 -28.07
C ILE A 365 -9.98 7.55 -26.64
N SER A 366 -9.00 6.93 -25.98
CA SER A 366 -9.10 6.49 -24.59
C SER A 366 -7.79 6.66 -23.86
N LEU A 367 -7.86 7.23 -22.66
CA LEU A 367 -6.78 7.30 -21.66
C LEU A 367 -7.29 6.58 -20.39
N ASP A 368 -6.42 5.83 -19.72
CA ASP A 368 -6.73 5.28 -18.40
C ASP A 368 -6.47 6.33 -17.30
N TYR A 369 -7.51 7.08 -16.92
CA TYR A 369 -7.39 8.13 -15.89
C TYR A 369 -7.14 7.60 -14.48
N ASN A 370 -7.28 6.29 -14.23
CA ASN A 370 -6.87 5.72 -12.93
C ASN A 370 -5.34 5.66 -12.80
N HIS A 371 -4.62 5.80 -13.92
CA HIS A 371 -3.17 5.78 -13.92
C HIS A 371 -2.61 7.14 -13.44
N PRO A 372 -1.72 7.20 -12.42
CA PRO A 372 -1.21 8.46 -11.82
C PRO A 372 -0.46 9.43 -12.76
N TRP A 373 -0.09 8.95 -13.94
CA TRP A 373 0.50 9.80 -14.99
C TRP A 373 -0.56 10.42 -15.92
N LEU A 374 -1.71 9.77 -16.06
CA LEU A 374 -2.76 10.14 -17.01
C LEU A 374 -3.92 10.92 -16.37
N ASP A 375 -4.12 10.81 -15.07
CA ASP A 375 -5.13 11.55 -14.29
C ASP A 375 -5.13 13.07 -14.58
N ARG A 376 -3.95 13.67 -14.73
CA ARG A 376 -3.75 15.10 -15.07
C ARG A 376 -4.35 15.53 -16.41
N PHE A 377 -4.67 14.57 -17.29
CA PHE A 377 -5.29 14.84 -18.59
C PHE A 377 -6.81 14.62 -18.56
N GLU A 378 -7.40 14.32 -17.40
CA GLU A 378 -8.85 14.21 -17.22
C GLU A 378 -9.55 15.56 -17.43
N ASP A 379 -8.92 16.66 -17.00
CA ASP A 379 -9.40 18.00 -17.28
C ASP A 379 -9.22 18.36 -18.77
N GLN A 380 -10.33 18.34 -19.52
CA GLN A 380 -10.36 18.61 -20.95
C GLN A 380 -10.22 20.11 -21.28
N GLU A 381 -10.39 21.03 -20.32
CA GLU A 381 -10.19 22.46 -20.57
C GLU A 381 -8.70 22.81 -20.61
N GLU A 382 -7.87 22.11 -19.83
CA GLU A 382 -6.42 22.29 -19.82
C GLU A 382 -5.67 21.36 -20.78
N SER A 383 -6.31 20.28 -21.25
CA SER A 383 -5.65 19.24 -22.04
C SER A 383 -6.15 19.13 -23.49
N ASN A 384 -5.22 19.26 -24.45
CA ASN A 384 -5.51 19.19 -25.90
C ASN A 384 -5.04 17.88 -26.56
N TRP A 385 -4.94 16.79 -25.79
CA TRP A 385 -4.36 15.53 -26.26
C TRP A 385 -5.15 14.90 -27.43
N GLN A 386 -6.47 15.13 -27.51
CA GLN A 386 -7.33 14.68 -28.62
C GLN A 386 -6.96 15.31 -29.97
N ARG A 387 -6.21 16.41 -29.98
CA ARG A 387 -5.75 17.08 -31.22
C ARG A 387 -4.48 16.47 -31.80
N VAL A 388 -3.82 15.58 -31.07
CA VAL A 388 -2.59 14.92 -31.55
C VAL A 388 -2.97 13.92 -32.63
N GLN A 389 -2.33 14.04 -33.80
CA GLN A 389 -2.54 13.16 -34.93
C GLN A 389 -1.33 12.25 -35.13
N PHE A 390 -1.59 10.94 -35.17
CA PHE A 390 -0.62 9.90 -35.46
C PHE A 390 -0.77 9.46 -36.90
N TRP A 391 0.30 9.54 -37.67
CA TRP A 391 0.32 9.15 -39.09
C TRP A 391 0.95 7.79 -39.32
N ARG A 392 1.68 7.30 -38.31
CA ARG A 392 2.39 6.02 -38.32
C ARG A 392 2.37 5.46 -36.91
N GLY A 393 2.31 4.15 -36.79
CA GLY A 393 2.27 3.46 -35.50
C GLY A 393 2.91 2.09 -35.59
N TRP A 394 3.06 1.45 -34.43
CA TRP A 394 3.50 0.07 -34.34
C TRP A 394 2.31 -0.79 -33.96
N GLU A 395 2.03 -1.81 -34.77
CA GLU A 395 1.04 -2.84 -34.48
C GLU A 395 1.73 -4.13 -34.08
N PHE A 396 0.99 -4.94 -33.34
CA PHE A 396 1.43 -6.19 -32.74
C PHE A 396 0.50 -7.32 -33.18
N GLU A 397 1.05 -8.49 -33.53
CA GLU A 397 0.29 -9.63 -34.08
C GLU A 397 -0.88 -10.07 -33.20
N THR A 398 -0.68 -10.03 -31.89
CA THR A 398 -1.74 -10.24 -30.91
C THR A 398 -2.19 -8.87 -30.39
N PRO A 399 -3.50 -8.57 -30.36
CA PRO A 399 -4.00 -7.36 -29.72
C PRO A 399 -3.47 -7.27 -28.29
N LEU A 400 -2.84 -6.15 -27.92
CA LEU A 400 -2.21 -6.01 -26.59
C LEU A 400 -3.22 -6.19 -25.45
N SER A 401 -4.51 -5.91 -25.69
CA SER A 401 -5.61 -6.13 -24.74
C SER A 401 -5.86 -7.62 -24.39
N GLY A 402 -5.33 -8.56 -25.17
CA GLY A 402 -5.40 -10.00 -24.90
C GLY A 402 -4.24 -10.54 -24.08
N LEU A 403 -3.27 -9.70 -23.72
CA LEU A 403 -2.04 -10.09 -23.05
C LEU A 403 -2.09 -9.68 -21.57
N THR A 404 -1.98 -10.65 -20.68
CA THR A 404 -2.04 -10.40 -19.22
C THR A 404 -0.85 -9.61 -18.67
N SER A 405 0.24 -9.50 -19.44
CA SER A 405 1.47 -8.82 -19.04
C SER A 405 1.64 -7.43 -19.65
N ILE A 406 0.63 -6.89 -20.33
CA ILE A 406 0.72 -5.57 -20.98
C ILE A 406 -0.54 -4.77 -20.66
N ASN A 407 -0.37 -3.57 -20.11
CA ASN A 407 -1.46 -2.67 -19.80
C ASN A 407 -1.50 -1.52 -20.83
N PRO A 408 -2.47 -1.48 -21.77
CA PRO A 408 -2.60 -0.37 -22.72
C PRO A 408 -3.11 0.88 -22.01
N MET A 409 -2.32 1.94 -22.04
CA MET A 409 -2.61 3.20 -21.34
C MET A 409 -3.30 4.23 -22.27
N ILE A 410 -2.94 4.25 -23.55
CA ILE A 410 -3.52 5.13 -24.57
C ILE A 410 -3.87 4.30 -25.81
N THR A 411 -5.13 4.39 -26.25
CA THR A 411 -5.60 3.73 -27.49
C THR A 411 -5.99 4.78 -28.53
N LEU A 412 -5.60 4.53 -29.78
CA LEU A 412 -5.90 5.36 -30.94
C LEU A 412 -7.24 4.99 -31.58
N SER A 413 -7.79 5.90 -32.41
CA SER A 413 -9.08 5.74 -33.09
C SER A 413 -9.15 4.54 -34.04
N ASN A 414 -8.01 4.01 -34.48
CA ASN A 414 -7.91 2.79 -35.26
C ASN A 414 -7.78 1.51 -34.38
N GLY A 415 -7.88 1.63 -33.06
CA GLY A 415 -7.76 0.53 -32.10
C GLY A 415 -6.31 0.16 -31.73
N ALA A 416 -5.31 0.80 -32.33
CA ALA A 416 -3.91 0.54 -32.01
C ALA A 416 -3.51 1.23 -30.68
N PRO A 417 -2.66 0.59 -29.85
CA PRO A 417 -2.12 1.21 -28.65
C PRO A 417 -1.04 2.23 -29.02
N ALA A 418 -1.14 3.46 -28.51
CA ALA A 418 -0.10 4.48 -28.64
C ALA A 418 0.89 4.47 -27.46
N LEU A 419 0.44 4.02 -26.29
CA LEU A 419 1.25 3.87 -25.10
C LEU A 419 0.75 2.68 -24.28
N TRP A 420 1.68 1.95 -23.71
CA TRP A 420 1.42 0.80 -22.87
C TRP A 420 2.59 0.59 -21.91
N GLU A 421 2.35 -0.11 -20.82
CA GLU A 421 3.34 -0.49 -19.80
C GLU A 421 3.38 -2.01 -19.58
N ARG A 422 4.45 -2.49 -18.94
CA ARG A 422 4.69 -3.91 -18.63
C ARG A 422 5.09 -4.09 -17.18
#